data_AF-A0A2J8RF95-F1
#
_entry.id   AF-A0A2J8RF95-F1
#
_cell.length_a   1.000
_cell.length_b   1.000
_cell.length_c   1.000
_cell.angle_alpha   90.00
_cell.angle_beta   90.00
_cell.angle_gamma   90.00
#
_symmetry.space_group_name_H-M   'P 1'
#
loop_
_entity.id
_entity.type
_entity.pdbx_description
1 polymer ?
#
loop_
_entity_poly.entity_id
_entity_poly.type
_entity_poly.pdbx_seq_one_letter_code
_entity_poly.pdbx_strand_id
1 'polypeptide(L)'
;RSIGTCCFPGTNREAETFKEQGNAYYAKKDYNEAYNYYTKAIDMCPKNASYYGNRAATLMMLGRFREALGDAQQSVRLDDSFVRGHLREGKCHLSLGNAMAACRSFQRALELDHKNAQAQQEFKNANAVMEYEKIAETDFEKRDFRKVVFCMDRALEFAPACHRFKILKAECLAMLGRYPEAQSVASDILRMDSTNADALYVRGLCLYYEDCIEKAVQFFVQALRMAPDHEKACIACRNAKALKAKKEDGNKAFKEGNYKLA
;
A
#
# COMPACT_ATOMS: atom_id res chain seq x y z
N ARG A 1 5.74 -41.44 -15.22
CA ARG A 1 7.08 -41.30 -14.60
C ARG A 1 7.57 -39.89 -14.88
N SER A 2 7.36 -38.97 -13.95
CA SER A 2 7.78 -37.57 -14.08
C SER A 2 9.01 -37.39 -13.20
N ILE A 3 10.13 -37.09 -13.84
CA ILE A 3 11.47 -37.07 -13.24
C ILE A 3 11.50 -35.97 -12.19
N GLY A 4 11.59 -36.38 -10.93
CA GLY A 4 11.97 -35.48 -9.84
C GLY A 4 13.38 -34.98 -10.11
N THR A 5 13.53 -33.67 -10.28
CA THR A 5 14.83 -33.01 -10.11
C THR A 5 15.22 -33.16 -8.64
N CYS A 6 15.86 -34.29 -8.35
CA CYS A 6 16.54 -34.56 -7.10
C CYS A 6 17.67 -33.55 -6.98
N CYS A 7 17.55 -32.63 -6.01
CA CYS A 7 18.72 -31.95 -5.47
C CYS A 7 19.77 -33.01 -5.13
N PHE A 8 21.00 -32.84 -5.63
CA PHE A 8 22.09 -33.72 -5.24
C PHE A 8 22.31 -33.61 -3.72
N PRO A 9 22.70 -34.67 -3.00
CA PRO A 9 22.85 -34.62 -1.54
C PRO A 9 23.77 -33.50 -1.06
N GLY A 10 24.78 -33.12 -1.86
CA GLY A 10 25.67 -31.98 -1.58
C GLY A 10 25.01 -30.60 -1.70
N THR A 11 24.07 -30.42 -2.64
CA THR A 11 23.42 -29.12 -2.88
C THR A 11 22.46 -28.73 -1.77
N ASN A 12 21.82 -29.73 -1.12
CA ASN A 12 20.99 -29.48 0.06
C ASN A 12 21.81 -28.97 1.24
N ARG A 13 22.98 -29.56 1.51
CA ARG A 13 23.84 -29.12 2.63
C ARG A 13 24.33 -27.69 2.44
N GLU A 14 24.76 -27.35 1.22
CA GLU A 14 25.20 -26.00 0.88
C GLU A 14 24.07 -24.97 1.00
N ALA A 15 22.86 -25.31 0.52
CA ALA A 15 21.68 -24.46 0.67
C ALA A 15 21.31 -24.20 2.14
N GLU A 16 21.42 -25.22 3.00
CA GLU A 16 21.19 -25.09 4.43
C GLU A 16 22.24 -24.18 5.10
N THR A 17 23.52 -24.25 4.70
CA THR A 17 24.54 -23.30 5.17
C THR A 17 24.24 -21.86 4.73
N PHE A 18 23.77 -21.63 3.50
CA PHE A 18 23.35 -20.30 3.07
C PHE A 18 22.14 -19.81 3.87
N LYS A 19 21.16 -20.68 4.16
CA LYS A 19 20.04 -20.35 5.05
C LYS A 19 20.52 -19.94 6.44
N GLU A 20 21.47 -20.68 7.03
CA GLU A 20 22.03 -20.35 8.35
C GLU A 20 22.79 -19.02 8.36
N GLN A 21 23.57 -18.74 7.31
CA GLN A 21 24.20 -17.42 7.13
C GLN A 21 23.15 -16.31 7.03
N GLY A 22 22.10 -16.53 6.22
CA GLY A 22 20.96 -15.62 6.14
C GLY A 22 20.30 -15.36 7.50
N ASN A 23 20.10 -16.41 8.31
CA ASN A 23 19.58 -16.28 9.67
C ASN A 23 20.52 -15.45 10.57
N ALA A 24 21.83 -15.63 10.45
CA ALA A 24 22.82 -14.89 11.23
C ALA A 24 22.83 -13.39 10.88
N TYR A 25 22.76 -13.04 9.58
CA TYR A 25 22.64 -11.65 9.15
C TYR A 25 21.28 -11.04 9.52
N TYR A 26 20.20 -11.83 9.43
CA TYR A 26 18.87 -11.40 9.87
C TYR A 26 18.85 -11.07 11.37
N ALA A 27 19.49 -11.89 12.21
CA ALA A 27 19.62 -11.64 13.65
C ALA A 27 20.43 -10.37 13.96
N LYS A 28 21.42 -10.05 13.12
CA LYS A 28 22.19 -8.79 13.17
C LYS A 28 21.44 -7.59 12.60
N LYS A 29 20.21 -7.76 12.11
CA LYS A 29 19.40 -6.76 11.41
C LYS A 29 20.02 -6.26 10.10
N ASP A 30 20.98 -7.00 9.56
CA ASP A 30 21.51 -6.75 8.22
C ASP A 30 20.65 -7.49 7.20
N TYR A 31 19.54 -6.86 6.86
CA TYR A 31 18.51 -7.47 6.01
C TYR A 31 18.93 -7.55 4.54
N ASN A 32 19.86 -6.71 4.08
CA ASN A 32 20.36 -6.80 2.70
C ASN A 32 21.22 -8.05 2.53
N GLU A 33 22.15 -8.31 3.44
CA GLU A 33 22.95 -9.53 3.38
C GLU A 33 22.10 -10.77 3.64
N ALA A 34 21.16 -10.71 4.59
CA ALA A 34 20.21 -11.81 4.81
C ALA A 34 19.45 -12.17 3.51
N TYR A 35 18.97 -11.16 2.77
CA TYR A 35 18.30 -11.35 1.49
C TYR A 35 19.20 -12.04 0.46
N ASN A 36 20.47 -11.63 0.37
CA ASN A 36 21.46 -12.22 -0.55
C ASN A 36 21.68 -13.70 -0.24
N TYR A 37 21.86 -14.05 1.03
CA TYR A 37 22.08 -15.45 1.45
C TYR A 37 20.84 -16.33 1.28
N TYR A 38 19.63 -15.83 1.58
CA TYR A 38 18.41 -16.59 1.29
C TYR A 38 18.19 -16.78 -0.21
N THR A 39 18.58 -15.80 -1.03
CA THR A 39 18.53 -15.94 -2.51
C THR A 39 19.46 -17.05 -2.98
N LYS A 40 20.71 -17.10 -2.48
CA LYS A 40 21.63 -18.23 -2.76
C LYS A 40 21.04 -19.57 -2.32
N ALA A 41 20.38 -19.64 -1.16
CA ALA A 41 19.72 -20.87 -0.70
C ALA A 41 18.58 -21.31 -1.65
N ILE A 42 17.79 -20.35 -2.16
CA ILE A 42 16.72 -20.58 -3.14
C ILE A 42 17.28 -21.05 -4.49
N ASP A 43 18.35 -20.41 -4.99
CA ASP A 43 18.99 -20.78 -6.26
C ASP A 43 19.50 -22.22 -6.23
N MET A 44 20.02 -22.66 -5.09
CA MET A 44 20.49 -24.03 -4.88
C MET A 44 19.35 -25.04 -4.73
N CYS A 45 18.25 -24.67 -4.06
CA CYS A 45 17.12 -25.55 -3.80
C CYS A 45 15.78 -24.78 -3.89
N PRO A 46 15.24 -24.58 -5.10
CA PRO A 46 14.07 -23.72 -5.35
C PRO A 46 12.73 -24.32 -4.91
N LYS A 47 12.74 -25.55 -4.36
CA LYS A 47 11.53 -26.25 -3.89
C LYS A 47 11.39 -26.25 -2.37
N ASN A 48 12.28 -25.58 -1.64
CA ASN A 48 12.20 -25.50 -0.18
C ASN A 48 11.34 -24.30 0.25
N ALA A 49 10.15 -24.57 0.79
CA ALA A 49 9.22 -23.53 1.25
C ALA A 49 9.81 -22.60 2.32
N SER A 50 10.67 -23.12 3.22
CA SER A 50 11.22 -22.31 4.31
C SER A 50 12.13 -21.19 3.82
N TYR A 51 12.82 -21.35 2.68
CA TYR A 51 13.74 -20.33 2.19
C TYR A 51 13.00 -19.10 1.67
N TYR A 52 11.92 -19.33 0.92
CA TYR A 52 11.00 -18.28 0.50
C TYR A 52 10.34 -17.61 1.72
N GLY A 53 9.92 -18.37 2.73
CA GLY A 53 9.37 -17.82 3.98
C GLY A 53 10.34 -16.91 4.73
N ASN A 54 11.63 -17.28 4.77
CA ASN A 54 12.67 -16.47 5.41
C ASN A 54 13.04 -15.23 4.59
N ARG A 55 13.10 -15.35 3.26
CA ARG A 55 13.33 -14.20 2.37
C ARG A 55 12.14 -13.23 2.41
N ALA A 56 10.91 -13.72 2.46
CA ALA A 56 9.71 -12.91 2.68
C ALA A 56 9.80 -12.13 4.00
N ALA A 57 10.18 -12.78 5.10
CA ALA A 57 10.38 -12.10 6.37
C ALA A 57 11.44 -10.99 6.28
N THR A 58 12.50 -11.21 5.53
CA THR A 58 13.57 -10.24 5.29
C THR A 58 13.09 -9.05 4.45
N LEU A 59 12.34 -9.32 3.37
CA LEU A 59 11.74 -8.30 2.52
C LEU A 59 10.74 -7.43 3.29
N MET A 60 9.98 -8.01 4.25
CA MET A 60 9.11 -7.23 5.15
C MET A 60 9.92 -6.25 6.00
N MET A 61 11.07 -6.66 6.55
CA MET A 61 11.93 -5.78 7.33
C MET A 61 12.59 -4.68 6.49
N LEU A 62 12.75 -4.91 5.18
CA LEU A 62 13.17 -3.90 4.20
C LEU A 62 12.03 -3.00 3.70
N GLY A 63 10.80 -3.20 4.17
CA GLY A 63 9.61 -2.46 3.68
C GLY A 63 9.14 -2.85 2.28
N ARG A 64 9.71 -3.90 1.68
CA ARG A 64 9.41 -4.40 0.33
C ARG A 64 8.23 -5.38 0.34
N PHE A 65 7.08 -4.93 0.84
CA PHE A 65 5.93 -5.79 1.14
C PHE A 65 5.31 -6.49 -0.08
N ARG A 66 5.34 -5.87 -1.27
CA ARG A 66 4.82 -6.50 -2.50
C ARG A 66 5.68 -7.70 -2.91
N GLU A 67 6.99 -7.58 -2.83
CA GLU A 67 7.92 -8.68 -3.13
C GLU A 67 7.85 -9.76 -2.04
N ALA A 68 7.75 -9.34 -0.77
CA ALA A 68 7.55 -10.26 0.35
C ALA A 68 6.29 -11.11 0.19
N LEU A 69 5.20 -10.52 -0.31
CA LEU A 69 3.96 -11.25 -0.60
C LEU A 69 4.20 -12.34 -1.65
N GLY A 70 4.91 -12.03 -2.73
CA GLY A 70 5.24 -13.01 -3.78
C GLY A 70 6.01 -14.21 -3.24
N ASP A 71 7.03 -13.97 -2.38
CA ASP A 71 7.79 -15.03 -1.73
C ASP A 71 6.94 -15.80 -0.70
N ALA A 72 6.11 -15.13 0.10
CA ALA A 72 5.25 -15.79 1.06
C ALA A 72 4.22 -16.70 0.38
N GLN A 73 3.62 -16.24 -0.72
CA GLN A 73 2.73 -17.06 -1.54
C GLN A 73 3.46 -18.24 -2.18
N GLN A 74 4.72 -18.05 -2.61
CA GLN A 74 5.53 -19.16 -3.12
C GLN A 74 5.84 -20.19 -2.03
N SER A 75 6.13 -19.73 -0.81
CA SER A 75 6.32 -20.60 0.36
C SER A 75 5.09 -21.48 0.61
N VAL A 76 3.90 -20.86 0.66
CA VAL A 76 2.62 -21.58 0.84
C VAL A 76 2.32 -22.53 -0.32
N ARG A 77 2.62 -22.15 -1.57
CA ARG A 77 2.44 -23.04 -2.74
C ARG A 77 3.35 -24.27 -2.68
N LEU A 78 4.57 -24.14 -2.15
CA LEU A 78 5.52 -25.23 -2.02
C LEU A 78 5.15 -26.16 -0.87
N ASP A 79 4.64 -25.62 0.24
CA ASP A 79 4.18 -26.37 1.39
C ASP A 79 3.00 -25.65 2.08
N ASP A 80 1.78 -26.10 1.81
CA ASP A 80 0.57 -25.53 2.40
C ASP A 80 0.44 -25.85 3.90
N SER A 81 1.19 -26.84 4.42
CA SER A 81 1.21 -27.14 5.85
C SER A 81 2.17 -26.24 6.63
N PHE A 82 2.96 -25.42 5.93
CA PHE A 82 3.93 -24.54 6.55
C PHE A 82 3.27 -23.31 7.19
N VAL A 83 2.92 -23.42 8.48
CA VAL A 83 2.28 -22.37 9.30
C VAL A 83 2.96 -21.00 9.16
N ARG A 84 4.29 -20.98 9.16
CA ARG A 84 5.05 -19.72 9.01
C ARG A 84 4.83 -19.07 7.64
N GLY A 85 4.64 -19.85 6.57
CA GLY A 85 4.32 -19.34 5.23
C GLY A 85 3.02 -18.53 5.25
N HIS A 86 1.95 -19.15 5.75
CA HIS A 86 0.62 -18.51 5.92
C HIS A 86 0.68 -17.26 6.80
N LEU A 87 1.42 -17.31 7.92
CA LEU A 87 1.64 -16.13 8.78
C LEU A 87 2.32 -14.98 8.03
N ARG A 88 3.33 -15.27 7.20
CA ARG A 88 4.02 -14.23 6.40
C ARG A 88 3.12 -13.68 5.31
N GLU A 89 2.37 -14.54 4.62
CA GLU A 89 1.42 -14.14 3.59
C GLU A 89 0.36 -13.20 4.17
N GLY A 90 -0.24 -13.57 5.31
CA GLY A 90 -1.23 -12.75 6.00
C GLY A 90 -0.69 -11.39 6.43
N LYS A 91 0.52 -11.34 7.00
CA LYS A 91 1.15 -10.07 7.38
C LYS A 91 1.47 -9.18 6.18
N CYS A 92 1.87 -9.76 5.06
CA CYS A 92 2.12 -9.00 3.83
C CYS A 92 0.80 -8.44 3.27
N HIS A 93 -0.26 -9.25 3.22
CA HIS A 93 -1.60 -8.79 2.85
C HIS A 93 -2.07 -7.65 3.76
N LEU A 94 -1.94 -7.80 5.09
CA LEU A 94 -2.36 -6.79 6.06
C LEU A 94 -1.57 -5.48 5.89
N SER A 95 -0.24 -5.57 5.75
CA SER A 95 0.64 -4.41 5.57
C SER A 95 0.28 -3.60 4.31
N LEU A 96 -0.20 -4.29 3.26
CA LEU A 96 -0.66 -3.70 2.00
C LEU A 96 -2.12 -3.23 2.06
N GLY A 97 -2.85 -3.45 3.16
CA GLY A 97 -4.25 -3.09 3.34
C GLY A 97 -5.25 -4.07 2.72
N ASN A 98 -4.82 -5.30 2.40
CA ASN A 98 -5.69 -6.38 1.92
C ASN A 98 -6.23 -7.19 3.10
N ALA A 99 -6.98 -6.54 4.00
CA ALA A 99 -7.34 -7.11 5.30
C ALA A 99 -8.15 -8.43 5.19
N MET A 100 -9.07 -8.53 4.24
CA MET A 100 -9.83 -9.76 4.01
C MET A 100 -8.94 -10.94 3.59
N ALA A 101 -7.94 -10.70 2.72
CA ALA A 101 -6.98 -11.72 2.34
C ALA A 101 -6.08 -12.12 3.52
N ALA A 102 -5.68 -11.13 4.34
CA ALA A 102 -4.92 -11.39 5.55
C ALA A 102 -5.69 -12.28 6.55
N CYS A 103 -6.98 -12.01 6.78
CA CYS A 103 -7.84 -12.85 7.62
C CYS A 103 -7.84 -14.31 7.14
N ARG A 104 -7.94 -14.56 5.82
CA ARG A 104 -7.91 -15.92 5.28
C ARG A 104 -6.58 -16.64 5.55
N SER A 105 -5.45 -15.99 5.30
CA SER A 105 -4.13 -16.59 5.58
C SER A 105 -3.92 -16.84 7.08
N PHE A 106 -4.33 -15.92 7.95
CA PHE A 106 -4.24 -16.14 9.41
C PHE A 106 -5.18 -17.23 9.90
N GLN A 107 -6.39 -17.31 9.35
CA GLN A 107 -7.31 -18.41 9.64
C GLN A 107 -6.70 -19.74 9.23
N ARG A 108 -6.08 -19.82 8.04
CA ARG A 108 -5.38 -21.03 7.59
C ARG A 108 -4.24 -21.42 8.53
N ALA A 109 -3.45 -20.44 9.00
CA ALA A 109 -2.42 -20.68 10.00
C ALA A 109 -2.99 -21.23 11.33
N LEU A 110 -4.18 -20.77 11.75
CA LEU A 110 -4.86 -21.23 12.96
C LEU A 110 -5.50 -22.62 12.80
N GLU A 111 -5.93 -23.00 11.59
CA GLU A 111 -6.39 -24.35 11.30
C GLU A 111 -5.25 -25.37 11.42
N LEU A 112 -4.03 -24.98 11.01
CA LEU A 112 -2.83 -25.80 11.10
C LEU A 112 -2.23 -25.83 12.52
N ASP A 113 -2.25 -24.69 13.22
CA ASP A 113 -1.76 -24.54 14.59
C ASP A 113 -2.71 -23.64 15.40
N HIS A 114 -3.69 -24.27 16.05
CA HIS A 114 -4.74 -23.57 16.78
C HIS A 114 -4.25 -22.78 18.01
N LYS A 115 -3.05 -23.09 18.53
CA LYS A 115 -2.46 -22.42 19.70
C LYS A 115 -1.50 -21.29 19.29
N ASN A 116 -1.41 -20.98 18.00
CA ASN A 116 -0.51 -19.95 17.50
C ASN A 116 -0.95 -18.55 17.96
N ALA A 117 -0.41 -18.07 19.08
CA ALA A 117 -0.75 -16.77 19.65
C ALA A 117 -0.51 -15.61 18.67
N GLN A 118 0.52 -15.71 17.83
CA GLN A 118 0.80 -14.71 16.81
C GLN A 118 -0.30 -14.67 15.75
N ALA A 119 -0.72 -15.83 15.22
CA ALA A 119 -1.80 -15.88 14.24
C ALA A 119 -3.12 -15.36 14.81
N GLN A 120 -3.45 -15.67 16.08
CA GLN A 120 -4.64 -15.16 16.75
C GLN A 120 -4.63 -13.63 16.88
N GLN A 121 -3.48 -13.06 17.28
CA GLN A 121 -3.34 -11.62 17.41
C GLN A 121 -3.45 -10.92 16.06
N GLU A 122 -2.76 -11.43 15.04
CA GLU A 122 -2.77 -10.81 13.71
C GLU A 122 -4.13 -10.97 13.01
N PHE A 123 -4.86 -12.05 13.26
CA PHE A 123 -6.24 -12.20 12.83
C PHE A 123 -7.15 -11.13 13.44
N LYS A 124 -6.98 -10.80 14.74
CA LYS A 124 -7.70 -9.69 15.38
C LYS A 124 -7.33 -8.34 14.77
N ASN A 125 -6.03 -8.10 14.52
CA ASN A 125 -5.55 -6.88 13.86
C ASN A 125 -6.17 -6.72 12.47
N ALA A 126 -6.23 -7.78 11.68
CA ALA A 126 -6.82 -7.76 10.34
C ALA A 126 -8.34 -7.47 10.38
N ASN A 127 -9.08 -8.05 11.31
CA ASN A 127 -10.49 -7.73 11.51
C ASN A 127 -10.70 -6.28 11.95
N ALA A 128 -9.82 -5.74 12.80
CA ALA A 128 -9.90 -4.33 13.19
C ALA A 128 -9.71 -3.39 11.98
N VAL A 129 -8.76 -3.70 11.08
CA VAL A 129 -8.61 -2.94 9.82
C VAL A 129 -9.88 -3.00 8.98
N MET A 130 -10.49 -4.18 8.82
CA MET A 130 -11.76 -4.30 8.08
C MET A 130 -12.88 -3.44 8.68
N GLU A 131 -12.97 -3.39 10.01
CA GLU A 131 -13.96 -2.56 10.68
C GLU A 131 -13.69 -1.06 10.47
N TYR A 132 -12.43 -0.63 10.58
CA TYR A 132 -12.05 0.76 10.28
C TYR A 132 -12.36 1.15 8.84
N GLU A 133 -12.16 0.25 7.87
CA GLU A 133 -12.53 0.49 6.47
C GLU A 133 -14.04 0.71 6.33
N LYS A 134 -14.85 -0.18 6.93
CA LYS A 134 -16.31 -0.09 6.86
C LYS A 134 -16.86 1.19 7.50
N ILE A 135 -16.31 1.57 8.66
CA ILE A 135 -16.68 2.82 9.34
C ILE A 135 -16.27 4.01 8.47
N ALA A 136 -15.06 3.99 7.92
CA ALA A 136 -14.57 5.06 7.05
C ALA A 136 -15.43 5.24 5.79
N GLU A 137 -15.89 4.16 5.15
CA GLU A 137 -16.82 4.23 4.02
C GLU A 137 -18.13 4.92 4.41
N THR A 138 -18.73 4.46 5.51
CA THR A 138 -20.00 5.00 6.02
C THR A 138 -19.89 6.48 6.41
N ASP A 139 -18.79 6.87 7.06
CA ASP A 139 -18.57 8.25 7.50
C ASP A 139 -18.12 9.16 6.35
N PHE A 140 -17.48 8.61 5.31
CA PHE A 140 -17.18 9.35 4.08
C PHE A 140 -18.47 9.79 3.37
N GLU A 141 -19.47 8.90 3.27
CA GLU A 141 -20.79 9.23 2.71
C GLU A 141 -21.51 10.32 3.51
N LYS A 142 -21.40 10.28 4.84
CA LYS A 142 -21.93 11.32 5.75
C LYS A 142 -21.12 12.62 5.72
N ARG A 143 -20.00 12.65 4.99
CA ARG A 143 -19.03 13.75 4.96
C ARG A 143 -18.39 14.07 6.33
N ASP A 144 -18.36 13.09 7.24
CA ASP A 144 -17.63 13.19 8.51
C ASP A 144 -16.15 12.85 8.30
N PHE A 145 -15.46 13.73 7.57
CA PHE A 145 -14.06 13.53 7.18
C PHE A 145 -13.11 13.42 8.38
N ARG A 146 -13.48 13.96 9.55
CA ARG A 146 -12.66 13.84 10.77
C ARG A 146 -12.62 12.40 11.25
N LYS A 147 -13.76 11.70 11.27
CA LYS A 147 -13.80 10.28 11.62
C LYS A 147 -13.11 9.40 10.60
N VAL A 148 -13.22 9.72 9.31
CA VAL A 148 -12.50 9.00 8.26
C VAL A 148 -10.99 9.10 8.48
N VAL A 149 -10.46 10.29 8.74
CA VAL A 149 -9.03 10.48 9.04
C VAL A 149 -8.61 9.66 10.26
N PHE A 150 -9.41 9.68 11.34
CA PHE A 150 -9.15 8.87 12.53
C PHE A 150 -9.11 7.36 12.22
N CYS A 151 -10.10 6.85 11.47
CA CYS A 151 -10.14 5.43 11.09
C CYS A 151 -8.94 5.05 10.22
N MET A 152 -8.55 5.92 9.28
CA MET A 152 -7.39 5.67 8.43
C MET A 152 -6.08 5.71 9.23
N ASP A 153 -5.95 6.59 10.22
CA ASP A 153 -4.80 6.59 11.13
C ASP A 153 -4.68 5.26 11.90
N ARG A 154 -5.80 4.77 12.44
CA ARG A 154 -5.83 3.48 13.15
C ARG A 154 -5.58 2.30 12.22
N ALA A 155 -6.12 2.31 11.01
CA ALA A 155 -5.85 1.27 10.02
C ALA A 155 -4.37 1.24 9.60
N LEU A 156 -3.74 2.42 9.46
CA LEU A 156 -2.33 2.56 9.07
C LEU A 156 -1.33 2.07 10.13
N GLU A 157 -1.73 1.99 11.41
CA GLU A 157 -0.92 1.35 12.45
C GLU A 157 -0.65 -0.14 12.12
N PHE A 158 -1.60 -0.82 11.46
CA PHE A 158 -1.49 -2.22 11.05
C PHE A 158 -1.13 -2.37 9.56
N ALA A 159 -1.48 -1.40 8.72
CA ALA A 159 -1.31 -1.42 7.27
C ALA A 159 -0.39 -0.29 6.74
N PRO A 160 0.87 -0.19 7.20
CA PRO A 160 1.72 0.98 6.96
C PRO A 160 2.10 1.20 5.49
N ALA A 161 1.98 0.17 4.65
CA ALA A 161 2.29 0.23 3.22
C ALA A 161 1.05 0.41 2.33
N CYS A 162 -0.15 0.55 2.91
CA CYS A 162 -1.37 0.73 2.15
C CYS A 162 -1.46 2.16 1.57
N HIS A 163 -1.22 2.30 0.27
CA HIS A 163 -1.36 3.59 -0.42
C HIS A 163 -2.82 4.06 -0.43
N ARG A 164 -3.79 3.15 -0.59
CA ARG A 164 -5.23 3.47 -0.60
C ARG A 164 -5.65 4.22 0.68
N PHE A 165 -5.25 3.75 1.86
CA PHE A 165 -5.57 4.42 3.13
C PHE A 165 -4.89 5.79 3.25
N LYS A 166 -3.63 5.90 2.82
CA LYS A 166 -2.90 7.17 2.81
C LYS A 166 -3.59 8.20 1.90
N ILE A 167 -4.00 7.78 0.71
CA ILE A 167 -4.74 8.63 -0.24
C ILE A 167 -6.08 9.06 0.34
N LEU A 168 -6.89 8.13 0.84
CA LEU A 168 -8.20 8.45 1.40
C LEU A 168 -8.07 9.44 2.57
N LYS A 169 -7.08 9.20 3.46
CA LYS A 169 -6.73 10.15 4.52
C LYS A 169 -6.37 11.53 3.95
N ALA A 170 -5.50 11.59 2.95
CA ALA A 170 -5.05 12.84 2.35
C ALA A 170 -6.19 13.61 1.65
N GLU A 171 -7.08 12.92 0.97
CA GLU A 171 -8.30 13.49 0.39
C GLU A 171 -9.19 14.11 1.47
N CYS A 172 -9.45 13.38 2.56
CA CYS A 172 -10.22 13.91 3.69
C CYS A 172 -9.53 15.08 4.40
N LEU A 173 -8.19 15.06 4.50
CA LEU A 173 -7.42 16.19 5.04
C LEU A 173 -7.58 17.44 4.16
N ALA A 174 -7.54 17.29 2.83
CA ALA A 174 -7.79 18.40 1.91
C ALA A 174 -9.22 18.95 2.08
N MET A 175 -10.23 18.07 2.19
CA MET A 175 -11.62 18.48 2.45
C MET A 175 -11.82 19.19 3.79
N LEU A 176 -10.94 18.94 4.77
CA LEU A 176 -10.93 19.61 6.07
C LEU A 176 -10.11 20.91 6.09
N GLY A 177 -9.51 21.31 4.97
CA GLY A 177 -8.65 22.49 4.89
C GLY A 177 -7.22 22.27 5.42
N ARG A 178 -6.84 21.03 5.73
CA ARG A 178 -5.51 20.66 6.25
C ARG A 178 -4.55 20.35 5.09
N TYR A 179 -4.37 21.34 4.20
CA TYR A 179 -3.63 21.16 2.95
C TYR A 179 -2.16 20.76 3.12
N PRO A 180 -1.37 21.32 4.07
CA PRO A 180 0.03 20.92 4.21
C PRO A 180 0.20 19.43 4.53
N GLU A 181 -0.68 18.88 5.35
CA GLU A 181 -0.66 17.45 5.71
C GLU A 181 -1.08 16.57 4.53
N ALA A 182 -2.12 16.96 3.79
CA ALA A 182 -2.55 16.27 2.58
C ALA A 182 -1.46 16.28 1.50
N GLN A 183 -0.81 17.43 1.29
CA GLN A 183 0.29 17.58 0.32
C GLN A 183 1.51 16.75 0.71
N SER A 184 1.84 16.68 2.00
CA SER A 184 2.93 15.85 2.50
C SER A 184 2.71 14.38 2.13
N VAL A 185 1.53 13.84 2.45
CA VAL A 185 1.17 12.44 2.14
C VAL A 185 1.22 12.17 0.63
N ALA A 186 0.65 13.07 -0.19
CA ALA A 186 0.68 12.91 -1.64
C ALA A 186 2.12 12.97 -2.20
N SER A 187 2.97 13.84 -1.65
CA SER A 187 4.38 13.98 -2.07
C SER A 187 5.20 12.76 -1.73
N ASP A 188 4.97 12.14 -0.57
CA ASP A 188 5.63 10.90 -0.17
C ASP A 188 5.28 9.75 -1.12
N ILE A 189 4.00 9.64 -1.50
CA ILE A 189 3.57 8.63 -2.48
C ILE A 189 4.20 8.89 -3.85
N LEU A 190 4.20 10.14 -4.32
CA LEU A 190 4.76 10.50 -5.64
C LEU A 190 6.28 10.36 -5.72
N ARG A 191 6.99 10.41 -4.59
CA ARG A 191 8.43 10.10 -4.52
C ARG A 191 8.70 8.62 -4.81
N MET A 192 7.78 7.75 -4.39
CA MET A 192 7.86 6.30 -4.59
C MET A 192 7.28 5.88 -5.94
N ASP A 193 6.18 6.51 -6.35
CA ASP A 193 5.45 6.26 -7.59
C ASP A 193 4.96 7.58 -8.18
N SER A 194 5.79 8.16 -9.04
CA SER A 194 5.50 9.45 -9.70
C SER A 194 4.28 9.41 -10.64
N THR A 195 3.80 8.21 -10.99
CA THR A 195 2.67 7.99 -11.90
C THR A 195 1.35 7.74 -11.17
N ASN A 196 1.35 7.79 -9.83
CA ASN A 196 0.17 7.52 -9.03
C ASN A 196 -0.93 8.58 -9.26
N ALA A 197 -1.97 8.20 -10.00
CA ALA A 197 -3.03 9.12 -10.41
C ALA A 197 -3.81 9.69 -9.21
N ASP A 198 -4.06 8.88 -8.18
CA ASP A 198 -4.75 9.32 -6.96
C ASP A 198 -3.94 10.38 -6.18
N ALA A 199 -2.62 10.20 -6.07
CA ALA A 199 -1.76 11.17 -5.41
C ALA A 199 -1.66 12.49 -6.20
N LEU A 200 -1.62 12.42 -7.53
CA LEU A 200 -1.71 13.59 -8.40
C LEU A 200 -3.06 14.31 -8.22
N TYR A 201 -4.15 13.55 -8.14
CA TYR A 201 -5.47 14.08 -7.85
C TYR A 201 -5.51 14.82 -6.51
N VAL A 202 -4.98 14.24 -5.43
CA VAL A 202 -4.91 14.90 -4.11
C VAL A 202 -4.11 16.20 -4.18
N ARG A 203 -2.98 16.25 -4.90
CA ARG A 203 -2.22 17.51 -5.09
C ARG A 203 -3.05 18.56 -5.82
N GLY A 204 -3.75 18.16 -6.88
CA GLY A 204 -4.66 19.04 -7.60
C GLY A 204 -5.79 19.55 -6.69
N LEU A 205 -6.33 18.70 -5.82
CA LEU A 205 -7.39 19.03 -4.88
C LEU A 205 -6.95 20.07 -3.85
N CYS A 206 -5.76 19.91 -3.26
CA CYS A 206 -5.20 20.92 -2.35
C CYS A 206 -5.06 22.28 -3.04
N LEU A 207 -4.44 22.31 -4.23
CA LEU A 207 -4.25 23.55 -4.98
C LEU A 207 -5.57 24.19 -5.43
N TYR A 208 -6.59 23.37 -5.71
CA TYR A 208 -7.92 23.85 -6.05
C TYR A 208 -8.55 24.62 -4.88
N TYR A 209 -8.44 24.07 -3.66
CA TYR A 209 -8.97 24.73 -2.46
C TYR A 209 -8.09 25.87 -1.94
N GLU A 210 -6.80 25.90 -2.28
CA GLU A 210 -5.90 27.04 -2.07
C GLU A 210 -6.04 28.14 -3.13
N ASP A 211 -7.05 28.04 -3.99
CA ASP A 211 -7.36 28.98 -5.08
C ASP A 211 -6.29 29.10 -6.19
N CYS A 212 -5.33 28.17 -6.20
CA CYS A 212 -4.30 28.02 -7.23
C CYS A 212 -4.81 27.21 -8.44
N ILE A 213 -5.92 27.67 -9.04
CA ILE A 213 -6.73 26.91 -10.02
C ILE A 213 -5.92 26.44 -11.23
N GLU A 214 -4.99 27.26 -11.74
CA GLU A 214 -4.19 26.91 -12.91
C GLU A 214 -3.32 25.68 -12.67
N LYS A 215 -2.62 25.66 -11.53
CA LYS A 215 -1.79 24.52 -11.13
C LYS A 215 -2.66 23.31 -10.81
N ALA A 216 -3.82 23.51 -10.18
CA ALA A 216 -4.78 22.43 -9.92
C ALA A 216 -5.19 21.71 -11.21
N VAL A 217 -5.55 22.47 -12.26
CA VAL A 217 -5.91 21.90 -13.58
C VAL A 217 -4.76 21.08 -14.18
N GLN A 218 -3.51 21.55 -14.06
CA GLN A 218 -2.34 20.80 -14.55
C GLN A 218 -2.23 19.43 -13.88
N PHE A 219 -2.36 19.37 -12.54
CA PHE A 219 -2.32 18.11 -11.81
C PHE A 219 -3.50 17.19 -12.13
N PHE A 220 -4.72 17.71 -12.29
CA PHE A 220 -5.86 16.89 -12.69
C PHE A 220 -5.70 16.33 -14.11
N VAL A 221 -5.20 17.12 -15.06
CA VAL A 221 -4.89 16.64 -16.41
C VAL A 221 -3.78 15.60 -16.39
N GLN A 222 -2.77 15.77 -15.54
CA GLN A 222 -1.72 14.77 -15.36
C GLN A 222 -2.27 13.47 -14.77
N ALA A 223 -3.13 13.55 -13.75
CA ALA A 223 -3.81 12.39 -13.18
C ALA A 223 -4.62 11.63 -14.26
N LEU A 224 -5.38 12.35 -15.09
CA LEU A 224 -6.15 11.78 -16.20
C LEU A 224 -5.27 11.21 -17.33
N ARG A 225 -4.04 11.70 -17.49
CA ARG A 225 -3.07 11.09 -18.41
C ARG A 225 -2.60 9.73 -17.89
N MET A 226 -2.42 9.60 -16.57
CA MET A 226 -2.00 8.34 -15.94
C MET A 226 -3.17 7.33 -15.85
N ALA A 227 -4.37 7.82 -15.55
CA ALA A 227 -5.60 7.03 -15.46
C ALA A 227 -6.78 7.79 -16.11
N PRO A 228 -7.06 7.54 -17.41
CA PRO A 228 -8.12 8.25 -18.15
C PRO A 228 -9.54 8.03 -17.61
N ASP A 229 -9.77 6.92 -16.92
CA ASP A 229 -11.01 6.51 -16.28
C ASP A 229 -11.13 7.01 -14.82
N HIS A 230 -10.19 7.82 -14.34
CA HIS A 230 -10.23 8.37 -12.99
C HIS A 230 -11.38 9.38 -12.82
N GLU A 231 -12.50 8.89 -12.28
CA GLU A 231 -13.76 9.64 -12.15
C GLU A 231 -13.61 10.95 -11.35
N LYS A 232 -13.01 10.88 -10.15
CA LYS A 232 -12.83 12.07 -9.30
C LYS A 232 -11.98 13.15 -9.97
N ALA A 233 -10.88 12.76 -10.63
CA ALA A 233 -10.03 13.69 -11.36
C ALA A 233 -10.74 14.31 -12.56
N CYS A 234 -11.59 13.56 -13.26
CA CYS A 234 -12.39 14.06 -14.38
C CYS A 234 -13.35 15.17 -13.92
N ILE A 235 -14.13 14.90 -12.86
CA ILE A 235 -15.09 15.85 -12.29
C ILE A 235 -14.35 17.10 -11.77
N ALA A 236 -13.27 16.91 -11.01
CA ALA A 236 -12.48 18.01 -10.47
C ALA A 236 -11.83 18.86 -11.57
N CYS A 237 -11.31 18.24 -12.64
CA CYS A 237 -10.76 18.95 -13.79
C CYS A 237 -11.81 19.81 -14.49
N ARG A 238 -13.00 19.26 -14.73
CA ARG A 238 -14.12 19.98 -15.34
C ARG A 238 -14.52 21.19 -14.51
N ASN A 239 -14.69 21.00 -13.20
CA ASN A 239 -15.07 22.07 -12.27
C ASN A 239 -13.98 23.16 -12.20
N ALA A 240 -12.70 22.77 -12.13
CA ALA A 240 -11.58 23.70 -12.08
C ALA A 240 -11.46 24.53 -13.37
N LYS A 241 -11.65 23.91 -14.54
CA LYS A 241 -11.66 24.64 -15.83
C LYS A 241 -12.83 25.63 -15.92
N ALA A 242 -14.03 25.22 -15.49
CA ALA A 242 -15.20 26.10 -15.48
C ALA A 242 -15.01 27.30 -14.53
N LEU A 243 -14.42 27.06 -13.34
CA LEU A 243 -14.10 28.11 -12.39
C LEU A 243 -13.04 29.07 -12.94
N LYS A 244 -12.00 28.54 -13.61
CA LYS A 244 -10.97 29.33 -14.27
C LYS A 244 -11.57 30.28 -15.32
N ALA A 245 -12.42 29.78 -16.20
CA ALA A 245 -13.06 30.59 -17.25
C ALA A 245 -13.88 31.75 -16.64
N LYS A 246 -14.69 31.47 -15.61
CA LYS A 246 -15.46 32.52 -14.92
C LYS A 246 -14.57 33.61 -14.29
N LYS A 247 -13.43 33.22 -13.72
CA LYS A 247 -12.46 34.18 -13.16
C LYS A 247 -11.83 35.04 -14.24
N GLU A 248 -11.50 34.47 -15.39
CA GLU A 248 -10.96 35.20 -16.53
C GLU A 248 -11.98 36.19 -17.11
N ASP A 249 -13.23 35.77 -17.25
CA ASP A 249 -14.34 36.62 -17.70
C ASP A 249 -14.58 37.79 -16.74
N GLY A 250 -14.65 37.53 -15.43
CA GLY A 250 -14.80 38.57 -14.42
C GLY A 250 -13.62 39.55 -14.41
N ASN A 251 -12.38 39.03 -14.49
CA ASN A 251 -11.18 39.87 -14.60
C ASN A 251 -11.18 40.73 -15.86
N LYS A 252 -11.71 40.23 -16.98
CA LYS A 252 -11.85 40.98 -18.22
C LYS A 252 -12.91 42.07 -18.08
N ALA A 253 -14.09 41.75 -17.57
CA ALA A 253 -15.16 42.72 -17.33
C ALA A 253 -14.71 43.85 -16.36
N PHE A 254 -13.94 43.50 -15.33
CA PHE A 254 -13.34 44.47 -14.41
C PHE A 254 -12.39 45.43 -15.13
N LYS A 255 -11.50 44.92 -15.98
CA LYS A 255 -10.57 45.74 -16.78
C LYS A 255 -11.29 46.63 -17.79
N GLU A 256 -12.43 46.18 -18.29
CA GLU A 256 -13.29 46.93 -19.23
C GLU A 256 -14.23 47.93 -18.52
N GLY A 257 -14.17 48.04 -17.18
CA GLY A 257 -14.99 48.97 -16.39
C GLY A 257 -16.46 48.57 -16.25
N ASN A 258 -16.82 47.34 -16.63
CA ASN A 258 -18.18 46.83 -16.55
C ASN A 258 -18.43 46.11 -15.21
N TYR A 259 -18.52 46.90 -14.13
CA TYR A 259 -18.67 46.39 -12.76
C TYR A 259 -19.99 45.64 -12.47
N LYS A 260 -20.95 45.65 -13.40
CA LYS A 260 -22.17 44.84 -13.30
C LYS A 260 -21.95 43.40 -13.77
N LEU A 261 -20.96 43.17 -14.63
CA LEU A 261 -20.60 41.86 -15.17
C LEU A 261 -19.33 41.27 -14.53
N ALA A 262 -18.53 42.11 -13.85
CA ALA A 262 -17.37 41.70 -13.05
C ALA A 262 -17.81 41.07 -11.72
#